data_AF-A0A1V8U803-F1
#
_entry.id   AF-A0A1V8U803-F1
#
_cell.length_a   1.000
_cell.length_b   1.000
_cell.length_c   1.000
_cell.angle_alpha   90.00
_cell.angle_beta   90.00
_cell.angle_gamma   90.00
#
_symmetry.space_group_name_H-M   'P 1'
#
loop_
_entity.id
_entity.type
_entity.pdbx_description
1 polymer ?
#
loop_
_entity_poly.entity_id
_entity_poly.type
_entity_poly.pdbx_seq_one_letter_code
_entity_poly.pdbx_strand_id
1 'polypeptide(L)'
;MQPPSMSLLRAFSPLRASLPIPPPVHCLTKSFSTTPSLLARKGKNKGPKPDQRIALLRYALQHPLTPRPLRFSRNRSLRHWTIHRAFQLHQAALRLAQTLSLEKQYRSMASACEALRLMDSEGLTEQEREKLGVKGQGGGEGGVKGKGEGGKLYRVAMEKKGIWEGVPIEYARAQVDTPPRNGWNHAWTR
;
A
#
# COMPACT_ATOMS: atom_id res chain seq x y z
N MET A 1 -23.09 43.44 -3.02
CA MET A 1 -22.35 42.20 -3.32
C MET A 1 -21.37 41.94 -2.18
N GLN A 2 -21.83 41.26 -1.12
CA GLN A 2 -21.01 40.94 0.05
C GLN A 2 -20.14 39.70 -0.23
N PRO A 3 -18.88 39.65 0.24
CA PRO A 3 -18.02 38.48 0.09
C PRO A 3 -18.43 37.36 1.06
N PRO A 4 -18.30 36.07 0.68
CA PRO A 4 -18.67 34.96 1.56
C PRO A 4 -17.68 34.79 2.72
N SER A 5 -18.24 34.67 3.93
CA SER A 5 -17.54 34.35 5.18
C SER A 5 -16.79 33.02 5.07
N MET A 6 -15.48 33.04 5.32
CA MET A 6 -14.64 31.84 5.41
C MET A 6 -14.43 31.44 6.87
N SER A 7 -15.51 31.10 7.56
CA SER A 7 -15.45 30.72 8.98
C SER A 7 -16.09 29.38 9.27
N LEU A 8 -15.82 28.34 8.48
CA LEU A 8 -16.03 26.96 8.91
C LEU A 8 -14.98 26.06 8.22
N LEU A 9 -14.39 25.12 8.99
CA LEU A 9 -13.47 24.03 8.61
C LEU A 9 -12.03 24.13 9.15
N ARG A 10 -11.87 23.84 10.44
CA ARG A 10 -10.77 23.08 11.11
C ARG A 10 -11.09 23.09 12.61
N ALA A 11 -11.07 22.01 13.39
CA ALA A 11 -10.37 20.75 13.25
C ALA A 11 -11.06 19.69 14.13
N PHE A 12 -11.34 18.51 13.58
CA PHE A 12 -11.41 17.29 14.37
C PHE A 12 -10.00 16.70 14.39
N SER A 13 -9.29 16.89 15.50
CA SER A 13 -8.09 16.13 15.84
C SER A 13 -8.48 15.11 16.91
N PRO A 14 -8.20 13.80 16.73
CA PRO A 14 -8.35 12.86 17.82
C PRO A 14 -7.20 13.08 18.81
N LEU A 15 -7.49 13.72 19.94
CA LEU A 15 -6.57 13.81 21.06
C LEU A 15 -6.40 12.39 21.64
N ARG A 16 -5.24 11.78 21.40
CA ARG A 16 -4.69 10.73 22.27
C ARG A 16 -4.48 11.37 23.64
N ALA A 17 -5.37 11.08 24.58
CA ALA A 17 -5.15 11.38 25.99
C ALA A 17 -4.07 10.43 26.53
N SER A 18 -2.84 10.92 26.66
CA SER A 18 -1.83 10.27 27.51
C SER A 18 -2.04 10.73 28.94
N LEU A 19 -2.33 9.80 29.85
CA LEU A 19 -2.35 10.06 31.29
C LEU A 19 -0.97 10.58 31.75
N PRO A 20 -0.91 11.58 32.65
CA PRO A 20 0.35 12.08 33.17
C PRO A 20 0.96 11.07 34.15
N ILE A 21 2.15 10.59 33.83
CA ILE A 21 2.98 9.78 34.74
C ILE A 21 3.46 10.70 35.87
N PRO A 22 3.30 10.33 37.16
CA PRO A 22 3.84 11.14 38.25
C PRO A 22 5.37 11.13 38.21
N PRO A 23 6.03 12.28 38.38
CA PRO A 23 7.49 12.34 38.37
C PRO A 23 8.08 11.65 39.61
N PRO A 24 9.28 11.05 39.51
CA PRO A 24 9.95 10.44 40.65
C PRO A 24 10.27 11.48 41.72
N VAL A 25 10.03 11.11 42.98
CA VAL A 25 10.16 11.93 44.22
C VAL A 25 11.59 12.34 44.60
N HIS A 26 12.57 12.23 43.69
CA HIS A 26 13.97 12.51 43.98
C HIS A 26 14.57 13.54 43.01
N CYS A 27 14.05 14.77 43.00
CA CYS A 27 14.74 15.89 42.34
C CYS A 27 14.33 17.28 42.84
N LEU A 28 13.80 17.41 44.05
CA LEU A 28 13.25 18.68 44.55
C LEU A 28 14.28 19.50 45.36
N THR A 29 15.44 19.84 44.79
CA THR A 29 16.33 20.91 45.32
C THR A 29 17.28 21.50 44.29
N LYS A 30 17.05 21.33 42.97
CA LYS A 30 17.84 22.02 41.95
C LYS A 30 16.95 23.01 41.22
N SER A 31 17.23 24.30 41.44
CA SER A 31 16.66 25.39 40.66
C SER A 31 16.84 25.08 39.18
N PHE A 32 15.73 24.87 38.48
CA PHE A 32 15.71 24.60 37.05
C PHE A 32 16.23 25.84 36.32
N SER A 33 17.49 25.79 35.90
CA SER A 33 18.11 26.80 35.04
C SER A 33 18.16 26.25 33.62
N THR A 34 17.46 26.89 32.68
CA THR A 34 17.51 26.57 31.25
C THR A 34 18.84 26.97 30.59
N THR A 35 19.72 27.63 31.32
CA THR A 35 21.07 27.95 30.84
C THR A 35 22.05 26.86 31.26
N PRO A 36 22.78 26.24 30.31
CA PRO A 36 23.80 25.26 30.65
C PRO A 36 24.91 25.94 31.48
N SER A 37 25.32 25.34 32.59
CA SER A 37 26.48 25.81 33.35
C SER A 37 27.70 25.84 32.42
N LEU A 38 28.30 27.02 32.24
CA LEU A 38 29.49 27.18 31.40
C LEU A 38 30.66 26.42 32.04
N LEU A 39 30.94 25.22 31.55
CA LEU A 39 32.17 24.50 31.88
C LEU A 39 33.36 25.38 31.51
N ALA A 40 34.39 25.38 32.35
CA ALA A 40 35.64 26.07 32.07
C ALA A 40 36.14 25.69 30.67
N ARG A 41 36.22 26.66 29.76
CA ARG A 41 36.72 26.44 28.41
C ARG A 41 38.19 26.02 28.52
N LYS A 42 38.46 24.71 28.47
CA LYS A 42 39.81 24.20 28.22
C LYS A 42 40.30 24.92 26.96
N GLY A 43 41.40 25.66 27.08
CA GLY A 43 41.81 26.66 26.09
C GLY A 43 41.68 26.15 24.65
N LYS A 44 41.26 27.02 23.73
CA LYS A 44 40.79 26.75 22.34
C LYS A 44 41.63 25.76 21.51
N ASN A 45 42.84 25.40 21.95
CA ASN A 45 43.81 24.57 21.23
C ASN A 45 44.20 23.26 21.96
N LYS A 46 43.50 22.83 23.03
CA LYS A 46 43.91 21.69 23.88
C LYS A 46 43.04 20.43 23.77
N GLY A 47 42.13 20.34 22.80
CA GLY A 47 41.30 19.16 22.52
C GLY A 47 41.64 18.52 21.17
N PRO A 48 41.39 17.21 20.96
CA PRO A 48 41.57 16.59 19.66
C PRO A 48 40.69 17.32 18.63
N LYS A 49 41.29 17.70 17.49
CA LYS A 49 40.52 18.28 16.39
C LYS A 49 39.43 17.27 16.00
N PRO A 50 38.15 17.67 15.90
CA PRO A 50 37.13 16.77 15.41
C PRO A 50 37.52 16.31 14.00
N ASP A 51 37.38 15.01 13.73
CA ASP A 51 37.68 14.45 12.41
C ASP A 51 36.94 15.26 11.34
N GLN A 52 37.69 15.72 10.33
CA GLN A 52 37.18 16.52 9.23
C GLN A 52 36.07 15.78 8.48
N ARG A 53 36.13 14.44 8.37
CA ARG A 53 35.06 13.64 7.76
C ARG A 53 33.76 13.75 8.56
N ILE A 54 33.85 13.65 9.88
CA ILE A 54 32.70 13.81 10.78
C ILE A 54 32.16 15.24 10.71
N ALA A 55 33.03 16.25 10.59
CA ALA A 55 32.61 17.63 10.40
C ALA A 55 31.88 17.84 9.06
N LEU A 56 32.37 17.26 7.96
CA LEU A 56 31.73 17.29 6.64
C LEU A 56 30.40 16.54 6.63
N LEU A 57 30.32 15.37 7.28
CA LEU A 57 29.07 14.62 7.45
C LEU A 57 28.04 15.44 8.25
N ARG A 58 28.46 16.04 9.36
CA ARG A 58 27.59 16.93 10.16
C ARG A 58 27.13 18.12 9.33
N TYR A 59 28.03 18.73 8.57
CA TYR A 59 27.70 19.83 7.70
C TYR A 59 26.71 19.44 6.60
N ALA A 60 26.92 18.29 5.93
CA ALA A 60 26.03 17.80 4.87
C ALA A 60 24.63 17.43 5.40
N LEU A 61 24.55 16.83 6.59
CA LEU A 61 23.28 16.46 7.21
C LEU A 61 22.51 17.65 7.82
N GLN A 62 23.24 18.61 8.40
CA GLN A 62 22.67 19.72 9.18
C GLN A 62 23.04 21.06 8.55
N HIS A 63 22.93 21.12 7.22
CA HIS A 63 23.33 22.28 6.47
C HIS A 63 22.26 23.40 6.55
N PRO A 64 22.63 24.64 6.96
CA PRO A 64 21.68 25.74 7.02
C PRO A 64 21.36 26.39 5.67
N LEU A 65 21.96 26.00 4.52
CA LEU A 65 21.56 26.54 3.21
C LEU A 65 20.28 25.90 2.64
N THR A 66 19.32 25.55 3.50
CA THR A 66 17.96 25.36 3.02
C THR A 66 17.48 26.69 2.44
N PRO A 67 17.04 26.74 1.16
CA PRO A 67 16.60 27.99 0.56
C PRO A 67 15.40 28.54 1.34
N ARG A 68 15.23 29.86 1.30
CA ARG A 68 14.07 30.50 1.93
C ARG A 68 12.77 29.94 1.33
N PRO A 69 11.68 29.83 2.11
CA PRO A 69 10.40 29.37 1.60
C PRO A 69 9.95 30.15 0.36
N LEU A 70 9.40 29.42 -0.61
CA LEU A 70 9.02 29.97 -1.90
C LEU A 70 7.83 30.93 -1.77
N ARG A 71 8.00 32.17 -2.22
CA ARG A 71 6.94 33.19 -2.25
C ARG A 71 6.43 33.36 -3.67
N PHE A 72 5.14 33.09 -3.87
CA PHE A 72 4.50 33.27 -5.17
C PHE A 72 3.73 34.58 -5.25
N SER A 73 3.72 35.21 -6.43
CA SER A 73 2.74 36.25 -6.77
C SER A 73 1.35 35.62 -6.98
N ARG A 74 0.29 36.44 -6.94
CA ARG A 74 -1.10 35.98 -7.05
C ARG A 74 -1.37 35.08 -8.27
N ASN A 75 -0.95 35.51 -9.46
CA ASN A 75 -1.17 34.70 -10.68
C ASN A 75 -0.33 33.41 -10.69
N ARG A 76 0.81 33.36 -9.98
CA ARG A 76 1.62 32.15 -9.87
C ARG A 76 1.06 31.19 -8.83
N SER A 77 0.54 31.71 -7.71
CA SER A 77 -0.12 30.87 -6.69
C SER A 77 -1.39 30.23 -7.22
N LEU A 78 -2.20 30.98 -7.99
CA LEU A 78 -3.40 30.44 -8.64
C LEU A 78 -3.06 29.34 -9.65
N ARG A 79 -2.08 29.55 -10.55
CA ARG A 79 -1.61 28.51 -11.48
C ARG A 79 -1.14 27.26 -10.76
N HIS A 80 -0.33 27.42 -9.71
CA HIS A 80 0.14 26.30 -8.91
C HIS A 80 -1.03 25.54 -8.25
N TRP A 81 -2.00 26.25 -7.70
CA TRP A 81 -3.18 25.66 -7.08
C TRP A 81 -4.01 24.86 -8.08
N THR A 82 -4.23 25.39 -9.29
CA THR A 82 -4.97 24.70 -10.35
C THR A 82 -4.27 23.41 -10.76
N ILE A 83 -2.94 23.46 -11.01
CA ILE A 83 -2.15 22.27 -11.38
C ILE A 83 -2.23 21.22 -10.26
N HIS A 84 -2.03 21.64 -9.01
CA HIS A 84 -2.10 20.73 -7.86
C HIS A 84 -3.48 20.08 -7.73
N ARG A 85 -4.57 20.85 -7.88
CA ARG A 85 -5.93 20.30 -7.78
C ARG A 85 -6.25 19.34 -8.92
N ALA A 86 -5.85 19.68 -10.15
CA ALA A 86 -6.00 18.80 -11.31
C ALA A 86 -5.24 17.48 -11.11
N PHE A 87 -4.02 17.54 -10.58
CA PHE A 87 -3.23 16.34 -10.27
C PHE A 87 -3.89 15.47 -9.19
N GLN A 88 -4.43 16.07 -8.12
CA GLN A 88 -5.19 15.33 -7.11
C GLN A 88 -6.42 14.62 -7.69
N LEU A 89 -7.15 15.29 -8.58
CA LEU A 89 -8.30 14.71 -9.27
C LEU A 89 -7.87 13.53 -10.14
N HIS A 90 -6.82 13.71 -10.95
CA HIS A 90 -6.23 12.65 -11.75
C HIS A 90 -5.82 11.44 -10.91
N GLN A 91 -5.14 11.64 -9.77
CA GLN A 91 -4.78 10.56 -8.85
C GLN A 91 -6.01 9.86 -8.25
N ALA A 92 -7.08 10.59 -7.95
CA ALA A 92 -8.33 9.99 -7.51
C ALA A 92 -8.97 9.12 -8.61
N ALA A 93 -8.97 9.59 -9.85
CA ALA A 93 -9.46 8.83 -11.00
C ALA A 93 -8.63 7.56 -11.26
N LEU A 94 -7.29 7.64 -11.17
CA LEU A 94 -6.42 6.47 -11.29
C LEU A 94 -6.71 5.41 -10.22
N ARG A 95 -6.86 5.83 -8.95
CA ARG A 95 -7.21 4.91 -7.86
C ARG A 95 -8.56 4.25 -8.08
N LEU A 96 -9.56 5.03 -8.50
CA LEU A 96 -10.89 4.52 -8.81
C LEU A 96 -10.81 3.48 -9.94
N ALA A 97 -10.10 3.80 -11.03
CA ALA A 97 -9.92 2.88 -12.16
C ALA A 97 -9.24 1.57 -11.72
N GLN A 98 -8.22 1.66 -10.87
CA GLN A 98 -7.56 0.48 -10.28
C GLN A 98 -8.54 -0.35 -9.44
N THR A 99 -9.31 0.29 -8.55
CA THR A 99 -10.31 -0.42 -7.72
C THR A 99 -11.39 -1.10 -8.56
N LEU A 100 -11.88 -0.44 -9.62
CA LEU A 100 -12.86 -1.04 -10.52
C LEU A 100 -12.28 -2.20 -11.31
N SER A 101 -11.02 -2.10 -11.73
CA SER A 101 -10.33 -3.22 -12.41
C SER A 101 -10.22 -4.44 -11.49
N LEU A 102 -9.79 -4.23 -10.24
CA LEU A 102 -9.72 -5.29 -9.23
C LEU A 102 -11.11 -5.86 -8.91
N GLU A 103 -12.13 -5.02 -8.78
CA GLU A 103 -13.51 -5.45 -8.55
C GLU A 103 -14.04 -6.29 -9.72
N LYS A 104 -13.75 -5.90 -10.97
CA LYS A 104 -14.10 -6.68 -12.17
C LYS A 104 -13.42 -8.04 -12.17
N GLN A 105 -12.11 -8.08 -11.89
CA GLN A 105 -11.35 -9.33 -11.77
C GLN A 105 -11.95 -10.22 -10.68
N TYR A 106 -12.23 -9.66 -9.50
CA TYR A 106 -12.85 -10.37 -8.38
C TYR A 106 -14.22 -10.93 -8.75
N ARG A 107 -15.11 -10.12 -9.34
CA ARG A 107 -16.44 -10.56 -9.79
C ARG A 107 -16.36 -11.67 -10.83
N SER A 108 -15.43 -11.56 -11.78
CA SER A 108 -15.20 -12.59 -12.80
C SER A 108 -14.73 -13.90 -12.17
N MET A 109 -13.74 -13.85 -11.29
CA MET A 109 -13.25 -15.03 -10.56
C MET A 109 -14.35 -15.64 -9.68
N ALA A 110 -15.13 -14.83 -8.97
CA ALA A 110 -16.23 -15.29 -8.14
C ALA A 110 -17.31 -16.00 -8.97
N SER A 111 -17.72 -15.41 -10.09
CA SER A 111 -18.66 -16.03 -11.03
C SER A 111 -18.15 -17.36 -11.57
N ALA A 112 -16.87 -17.44 -11.94
CA ALA A 112 -16.26 -18.68 -12.41
C ALA A 112 -16.21 -19.77 -11.32
N CYS A 113 -15.93 -19.38 -10.07
CA CYS A 113 -15.91 -20.30 -8.94
C CYS A 113 -17.32 -20.81 -8.60
N GLU A 114 -18.34 -19.95 -8.68
CA GLU A 114 -19.74 -20.37 -8.52
C GLU A 114 -20.16 -21.36 -9.60
N ALA A 115 -19.74 -21.14 -10.86
CA ALA A 115 -19.97 -22.12 -11.92
C ALA A 115 -19.32 -23.48 -11.58
N LEU A 116 -18.05 -23.51 -11.18
CA LEU A 116 -17.37 -24.75 -10.76
C LEU A 116 -18.03 -25.46 -9.57
N ARG A 117 -18.74 -24.72 -8.72
CA ARG A 117 -19.47 -25.26 -7.57
C ARG A 117 -20.73 -26.01 -8.00
N LEU A 118 -21.38 -25.53 -9.07
CA LEU A 118 -22.61 -26.08 -9.64
C LEU A 118 -22.35 -27.12 -10.73
N MET A 119 -21.11 -27.24 -11.22
CA MET A 119 -20.74 -28.23 -12.23
C MET A 119 -20.64 -29.64 -11.65
N ASP A 120 -21.15 -30.59 -12.43
CA ASP A 120 -21.05 -32.04 -12.18
C ASP A 120 -19.68 -32.60 -12.63
N SER A 121 -19.45 -33.90 -12.43
CA SER A 121 -18.23 -34.62 -12.87
C SER A 121 -17.93 -34.48 -14.36
N GLU A 122 -18.97 -34.37 -15.18
CA GLU A 122 -18.88 -34.22 -16.65
C GLU A 122 -18.66 -32.77 -17.09
N GLY A 123 -18.52 -31.84 -16.14
CA GLY A 123 -18.28 -30.43 -16.44
C GLY A 123 -19.49 -29.69 -17.03
N LEU A 124 -20.70 -30.20 -16.84
CA LEU A 124 -21.96 -29.53 -17.20
C LEU A 124 -22.64 -29.02 -15.93
N THR A 125 -23.27 -27.84 -16.02
CA THR A 125 -24.21 -27.38 -14.99
C THR A 125 -25.59 -28.02 -15.19
N GLU A 126 -26.41 -28.09 -14.14
CA GLU A 126 -27.78 -28.61 -14.21
C GLU A 126 -28.61 -27.93 -15.31
N GLN A 127 -28.51 -26.60 -15.41
CA GLN A 127 -29.23 -25.81 -16.41
C GLN A 127 -28.76 -26.08 -17.85
N GLU A 128 -27.45 -26.30 -18.05
CA GLU A 128 -26.91 -26.66 -19.36
C GLU A 128 -27.29 -28.09 -19.75
N ARG A 129 -27.35 -29.00 -18.77
CA ARG A 129 -27.77 -30.38 -18.97
C ARG A 129 -29.24 -30.47 -19.38
N GLU A 130 -30.11 -29.67 -18.75
CA GLU A 130 -31.52 -29.53 -19.12
C GLU A 130 -31.67 -28.99 -20.54
N LYS A 131 -30.91 -27.95 -20.92
CA LYS A 131 -30.92 -27.39 -22.28
C LYS A 131 -30.48 -28.40 -23.34
N LEU A 132 -29.51 -29.25 -23.03
CA LEU A 132 -29.00 -30.28 -23.93
C LEU A 132 -29.88 -31.53 -23.98
N GLY A 133 -30.91 -31.64 -23.12
CA GLY A 133 -31.81 -32.78 -23.08
C GLY A 133 -31.14 -34.09 -22.66
N VAL A 134 -29.92 -34.03 -22.11
CA VAL A 134 -29.18 -35.22 -21.66
C VAL A 134 -29.78 -35.67 -20.32
N LYS A 135 -30.73 -36.61 -20.37
CA LYS A 135 -31.19 -37.31 -19.16
C LYS A 135 -30.00 -37.96 -18.49
N GLY A 136 -29.73 -37.61 -17.23
CA GLY A 136 -28.62 -38.15 -16.48
C GLY A 136 -28.64 -39.68 -16.49
N GLN A 137 -27.61 -40.29 -17.08
CA GLN A 137 -27.39 -41.73 -17.01
C GLN A 137 -26.91 -42.04 -15.59
N GLY A 138 -27.85 -42.18 -14.64
CA GLY A 138 -27.47 -42.29 -13.22
C GLY A 138 -28.62 -42.20 -12.22
N GLY A 139 -29.74 -42.85 -12.52
CA GLY A 139 -30.77 -43.19 -11.54
C GLY A 139 -30.94 -44.70 -11.44
N GLY A 140 -29.83 -45.44 -11.31
CA GLY A 140 -29.85 -46.87 -11.03
C GLY A 140 -30.39 -47.11 -9.62
N GLU A 141 -31.48 -47.86 -9.54
CA GLU A 141 -32.10 -48.39 -8.33
C GLU A 141 -31.04 -49.09 -7.45
N GLY A 142 -30.81 -48.58 -6.23
CA GLY A 142 -30.00 -49.27 -5.21
C GLY A 142 -28.57 -48.76 -4.96
N GLY A 143 -28.12 -47.64 -5.54
CA GLY A 143 -26.79 -47.08 -5.27
C GLY A 143 -26.86 -45.77 -4.48
N VAL A 144 -26.20 -45.72 -3.33
CA VAL A 144 -25.98 -44.52 -2.50
C VAL A 144 -25.78 -43.29 -3.38
N LYS A 145 -26.72 -42.32 -3.36
CA LYS A 145 -26.54 -40.98 -3.94
C LYS A 145 -25.17 -40.49 -3.49
N GLY A 146 -24.20 -40.49 -4.41
CA GLY A 146 -22.82 -40.10 -4.15
C GLY A 146 -22.85 -38.69 -3.59
N LYS A 147 -22.65 -38.59 -2.28
CA LYS A 147 -22.78 -37.39 -1.45
C LYS A 147 -21.68 -36.34 -1.77
N GLY A 148 -21.08 -36.36 -2.97
CA GLY A 148 -19.83 -35.67 -3.25
C GLY A 148 -19.42 -35.46 -4.71
N GLU A 149 -20.29 -35.62 -5.71
CA GLU A 149 -19.89 -35.38 -7.13
C GLU A 149 -19.92 -33.89 -7.52
N GLY A 150 -20.95 -33.14 -7.12
CA GLY A 150 -21.03 -31.70 -7.36
C GLY A 150 -19.90 -30.92 -6.66
N GLY A 151 -19.25 -30.01 -7.39
CA GLY A 151 -18.26 -29.08 -6.82
C GLY A 151 -16.92 -29.70 -6.42
N LYS A 152 -16.55 -30.89 -6.95
CA LYS A 152 -15.21 -31.47 -6.75
C LYS A 152 -14.10 -30.52 -7.24
N LEU A 153 -14.26 -29.99 -8.46
CA LEU A 153 -13.30 -29.04 -9.05
C LEU A 153 -13.21 -27.75 -8.23
N TYR A 154 -14.34 -27.25 -7.73
CA TYR A 154 -14.37 -26.10 -6.82
C TYR A 154 -13.55 -26.36 -5.54
N ARG A 155 -13.71 -27.53 -4.90
CA ARG A 155 -12.94 -27.90 -3.70
C ARG A 155 -11.44 -27.92 -3.96
N VAL A 156 -11.02 -28.51 -5.09
CA VAL A 156 -9.60 -28.54 -5.51
C VAL A 156 -9.08 -27.13 -5.78
N ALA A 157 -9.83 -26.29 -6.49
CA ALA A 157 -9.43 -24.91 -6.79
C ALA A 157 -9.32 -24.02 -5.55
N MET A 158 -10.07 -24.32 -4.49
CA MET A 158 -10.00 -23.61 -3.22
C MET A 158 -8.84 -24.04 -2.32
N GLU A 159 -8.15 -25.13 -2.63
CA GLU A 159 -6.96 -25.55 -1.88
C GLU A 159 -5.86 -24.48 -1.94
N LYS A 160 -5.18 -24.24 -0.82
CA LYS A 160 -4.13 -23.22 -0.71
C LYS A 160 -2.72 -23.82 -0.61
N LYS A 161 -2.50 -24.98 -1.24
CA LYS A 161 -1.20 -25.69 -1.23
C LYS A 161 -0.14 -24.86 -1.96
N GLY A 162 1.03 -24.67 -1.35
CA GLY A 162 2.18 -23.97 -1.95
C GLY A 162 2.06 -22.46 -2.12
N ILE A 163 0.90 -21.84 -1.84
CA ILE A 163 0.67 -20.40 -2.06
C ILE A 163 1.59 -19.52 -1.19
N TRP A 164 1.94 -20.00 0.00
CA TRP A 164 2.79 -19.27 0.94
C TRP A 164 4.29 -19.47 0.68
N GLU A 165 4.68 -20.29 -0.29
CA GLU A 165 6.07 -20.47 -0.71
C GLU A 165 6.59 -19.27 -1.55
N GLY A 166 5.67 -18.37 -1.94
CA GLY A 166 5.98 -17.14 -2.66
C GLY A 166 5.74 -17.24 -4.17
N VAL A 167 6.17 -16.21 -4.89
CA VAL A 167 6.10 -16.13 -6.37
C VAL A 167 7.52 -16.29 -6.92
N PRO A 168 7.74 -17.03 -8.03
CA PRO A 168 9.07 -17.16 -8.61
C PRO A 168 9.70 -15.79 -8.91
N ILE A 169 10.97 -15.63 -8.54
CA ILE A 169 11.67 -14.33 -8.56
C ILE A 169 11.77 -13.73 -9.96
N GLU A 170 11.74 -14.56 -11.00
CA GLU A 170 11.78 -14.13 -12.39
C GLU A 170 10.57 -13.27 -12.78
N TYR A 171 9.39 -13.48 -12.14
CA TYR A 171 8.18 -12.70 -12.38
C TYR A 171 8.13 -11.41 -11.56
N ALA A 172 8.98 -11.25 -10.55
CA ALA A 172 9.04 -10.04 -9.71
C ALA A 172 9.86 -8.90 -10.35
N ARG A 173 10.27 -9.03 -11.62
CA ARG A 173 11.06 -8.01 -12.33
C ARG A 173 10.22 -6.74 -12.53
N ALA A 174 10.72 -5.62 -12.01
CA ALA A 174 10.10 -4.31 -12.17
C ALA A 174 10.22 -3.79 -13.62
N GLN A 175 9.29 -2.93 -14.02
CA GLN A 175 9.36 -2.22 -15.29
C GLN A 175 10.53 -1.21 -15.27
N VAL A 176 11.22 -1.09 -16.41
CA VAL A 176 12.36 -0.19 -16.62
C VAL A 176 12.06 0.80 -17.75
N ASP A 177 12.71 1.97 -17.73
CA ASP A 177 12.45 3.04 -18.69
C ASP A 177 12.82 2.66 -20.14
N THR A 178 13.89 1.87 -20.35
CA THR A 178 14.30 1.37 -21.67
C THR A 178 14.58 -0.13 -21.61
N PRO A 179 14.19 -0.91 -22.64
CA PRO A 179 14.39 -2.35 -22.64
C PRO A 179 15.89 -2.70 -22.74
N PRO A 180 16.32 -3.82 -22.17
CA PRO A 180 17.70 -4.28 -22.33
C PRO A 180 17.93 -4.82 -23.74
N ARG A 181 19.21 -4.91 -24.15
CA ARG A 181 19.61 -5.38 -25.50
C ARG A 181 19.00 -6.74 -25.86
N ASN A 182 18.92 -7.65 -24.88
CA ASN A 182 18.25 -8.94 -25.01
C ASN A 182 17.00 -8.94 -24.13
N GLY A 183 15.94 -8.27 -24.59
CA GLY A 183 14.68 -8.05 -23.85
C GLY A 183 13.95 -9.32 -23.42
N TRP A 184 14.08 -10.39 -24.21
CA TRP A 184 13.43 -11.68 -23.95
C TRP A 184 14.38 -12.84 -24.27
N ASN A 185 14.39 -13.87 -23.42
CA ASN A 185 15.21 -15.06 -23.65
C ASN A 185 14.41 -16.11 -24.45
N HIS A 186 14.57 -16.13 -25.76
CA HIS A 186 13.95 -17.13 -26.64
C HIS A 186 14.59 -18.52 -26.53
N ALA A 187 15.80 -18.64 -25.95
CA ALA A 187 16.53 -19.89 -25.82
C ALA A 187 16.27 -20.60 -24.47
N TRP A 188 15.24 -20.19 -23.73
CA TRP A 188 14.88 -20.82 -22.47
C TRP A 188 14.42 -22.28 -22.69
N THR A 189 14.97 -23.21 -21.92
CA THR A 189 14.65 -24.64 -21.93
C THR A 189 14.31 -25.13 -20.51
N ARG A 190 13.40 -26.09 -20.40
CA ARG A 190 12.88 -26.65 -19.14
C ARG A 190 13.88 -27.58 -18.45
#